data_AF-A0A2M8AJY5-F1
#
_entry.id   AF-A0A2M8AJY5-F1
#
_cell.length_a   1.000
_cell.length_b   1.000
_cell.length_c   1.000
_cell.angle_alpha   90.00
_cell.angle_beta   90.00
_cell.angle_gamma   90.00
#
_symmetry.space_group_name_H-M   'P 1'
#
loop_
_entity.id
_entity.type
_entity.pdbx_description
1 polymer ?
#
loop_
_entity_poly.entity_id
_entity_poly.type
_entity_poly.pdbx_seq_one_letter_code
_entity_poly.pdbx_strand_id
1 'polypeptide(L)'
;MKKLKLHKEDLSRLHKDKLGMDIPEDFFAKSKENILNKVIEPETPKQTVFWLRPIIAYPIAASIILAIAITFWMKNNPSEIKNQMSNTEAIKLISPDLLESDFLIASLMVSDSEMNDYLDRYLIKNVVIEAELSEQQLENIFINSVLIEDSLINHYLDKSLIENIVL
;
A
#
# COMPACT_ATOMS: atom_id res chain seq x y z
N MET A 1 -65.16 1.13 10.45
CA MET A 1 -65.27 1.40 9.00
C MET A 1 -65.52 2.86 8.61
N LYS A 2 -66.33 3.65 9.35
CA LYS A 2 -66.71 5.03 8.96
C LYS A 2 -65.54 6.02 8.79
N LYS A 3 -64.50 5.91 9.63
CA LYS A 3 -63.31 6.80 9.61
C LYS A 3 -62.40 6.60 8.39
N LEU A 4 -62.31 5.38 7.86
CA LEU A 4 -61.45 5.05 6.71
C LEU A 4 -62.04 5.56 5.39
N LYS A 5 -63.37 5.53 5.26
CA LYS A 5 -64.08 6.06 4.08
C LYS A 5 -63.95 7.58 3.98
N LEU A 6 -64.10 8.28 5.10
CA LEU A 6 -63.96 9.74 5.19
C LEU A 6 -62.59 10.22 4.66
N HIS A 7 -61.51 9.52 5.03
CA HIS A 7 -60.16 9.88 4.61
C HIS A 7 -59.90 9.63 3.11
N LYS A 8 -60.57 8.65 2.49
CA LYS A 8 -60.46 8.37 1.05
C LYS A 8 -61.19 9.43 0.23
N GLU A 9 -62.35 9.88 0.69
CA GLU A 9 -63.14 10.93 0.05
C GLU A 9 -62.41 12.28 0.09
N ASP A 10 -61.81 12.63 1.24
CA ASP A 10 -61.01 13.86 1.37
C ASP A 10 -59.76 13.84 0.47
N LEU A 11 -59.07 12.71 0.37
CA LEU A 11 -57.90 12.56 -0.50
C LEU A 11 -58.27 12.67 -1.99
N SER A 12 -59.40 12.05 -2.39
CA SER A 12 -59.89 12.12 -3.76
C SER A 12 -60.28 13.55 -4.15
N ARG A 13 -60.92 14.28 -3.24
CA ARG A 13 -61.25 15.70 -3.42
C ARG A 13 -59.98 16.55 -3.57
N LEU A 14 -59.00 16.38 -2.69
CA LEU A 14 -57.75 17.14 -2.74
C LEU A 14 -56.95 16.86 -4.03
N HIS A 15 -56.94 15.61 -4.50
CA HIS A 15 -56.31 15.26 -5.77
C HIS A 15 -57.01 15.93 -6.96
N LYS A 16 -58.35 15.92 -6.97
CA LYS A 16 -59.16 16.59 -8.00
C LYS A 16 -58.94 18.11 -7.99
N ASP A 17 -58.92 18.73 -6.82
CA ASP A 17 -58.74 20.18 -6.69
C ASP A 17 -57.34 20.64 -7.11
N LYS A 18 -56.30 19.81 -6.88
CA LYS A 18 -54.91 20.15 -7.22
C LYS A 18 -54.50 19.75 -8.64
N LEU A 19 -55.03 18.65 -9.17
CA LEU A 19 -54.58 18.05 -10.43
C LEU A 19 -55.68 18.02 -11.50
N GLY A 20 -56.90 18.47 -11.19
CA GLY A 20 -58.03 18.55 -12.12
C GLY A 20 -58.61 17.21 -12.55
N MET A 21 -58.15 16.10 -11.98
CA MET A 21 -58.51 14.74 -12.38
C MET A 21 -58.85 13.87 -11.18
N ASP A 22 -59.85 12.98 -11.37
CA ASP A 22 -60.19 11.97 -10.37
C ASP A 22 -59.11 10.88 -10.30
N ILE A 23 -58.93 10.28 -9.11
CA ILE A 23 -57.94 9.22 -8.91
C ILE A 23 -58.44 7.94 -9.60
N PRO A 24 -57.68 7.36 -10.54
CA PRO A 24 -58.06 6.10 -11.18
C PRO A 24 -58.15 4.96 -10.17
N GLU A 25 -58.99 3.98 -10.48
CA GLU A 25 -59.06 2.75 -9.69
C GLU A 25 -57.67 2.07 -9.65
N ASP A 26 -57.28 1.59 -8.46
CA ASP A 26 -56.00 0.92 -8.20
C ASP A 26 -54.69 1.70 -8.43
N PHE A 27 -54.73 3.03 -8.63
CA PHE A 27 -53.53 3.86 -8.85
C PHE A 27 -52.42 3.65 -7.78
N PHE A 28 -52.81 3.45 -6.51
CA PHE A 28 -51.87 3.25 -5.41
C PHE A 28 -51.66 1.78 -5.03
N ALA A 29 -52.26 0.81 -5.73
CA ALA A 29 -52.22 -0.60 -5.35
C ALA A 29 -50.78 -1.13 -5.29
N LYS A 30 -50.00 -0.92 -6.36
CA LYS A 30 -48.59 -1.34 -6.45
C LYS A 30 -47.70 -0.68 -5.39
N SER A 31 -47.91 0.62 -5.12
CA SER A 31 -47.13 1.31 -4.09
C SER A 31 -47.44 0.79 -2.69
N LYS A 32 -48.71 0.49 -2.40
CA LYS A 32 -49.12 -0.09 -1.11
C LYS A 32 -48.56 -1.48 -0.93
N GLU A 33 -48.61 -2.30 -1.98
CA GLU A 33 -48.02 -3.63 -2.00
C GLU A 33 -46.51 -3.58 -1.77
N ASN A 34 -45.79 -2.70 -2.47
CA ASN A 34 -44.35 -2.53 -2.28
C ASN A 34 -43.98 -2.07 -0.86
N ILE A 35 -44.75 -1.14 -0.28
CA ILE A 35 -44.53 -0.71 1.11
C ILE A 35 -44.81 -1.86 2.07
N LEU A 36 -45.90 -2.60 1.86
CA LEU A 36 -46.27 -3.73 2.69
C LEU A 36 -45.21 -4.83 2.65
N ASN A 37 -44.75 -5.19 1.46
CA ASN A 37 -43.69 -6.19 1.27
C ASN A 37 -42.38 -5.74 1.94
N LYS A 38 -42.05 -4.45 1.89
CA LYS A 38 -40.85 -3.88 2.53
C LYS A 38 -40.94 -3.77 4.05
N VAL A 39 -42.15 -3.72 4.61
CA VAL A 39 -42.39 -3.69 6.07
C VAL A 39 -42.55 -5.10 6.65
N ILE A 40 -43.05 -6.06 5.85
CA ILE A 40 -43.24 -7.46 6.24
C ILE A 40 -41.99 -8.31 5.99
N GLU A 41 -41.03 -7.85 5.17
CA GLU A 41 -39.72 -8.50 5.05
C GLU A 41 -39.17 -8.78 6.46
N PRO A 42 -38.88 -10.05 6.80
CA PRO A 42 -38.41 -10.40 8.13
C PRO A 42 -37.12 -9.63 8.39
N GLU A 43 -37.00 -8.96 9.55
CA GLU A 43 -35.76 -8.31 9.96
C GLU A 43 -34.62 -9.29 9.76
N THR A 44 -33.81 -9.08 8.71
CA THR A 44 -32.59 -9.84 8.49
C THR A 44 -31.82 -9.80 9.80
N PRO A 45 -31.35 -10.95 10.34
CA PRO A 45 -30.75 -10.97 11.67
C PRO A 45 -29.69 -9.89 11.72
N LYS A 46 -29.92 -8.88 12.59
CA LYS A 46 -29.03 -7.72 12.74
C LYS A 46 -27.64 -8.28 12.88
N GLN A 47 -26.80 -8.08 11.86
CA GLN A 47 -25.41 -8.50 11.90
C GLN A 47 -24.77 -7.71 13.05
N THR A 48 -24.66 -8.33 14.22
CA THR A 48 -23.86 -7.82 15.32
C THR A 48 -22.43 -7.96 14.85
N VAL A 49 -21.88 -6.86 14.32
CA VAL A 49 -20.62 -6.84 13.56
C VAL A 49 -19.42 -7.33 14.38
N PHE A 50 -19.57 -7.48 15.71
CA PHE A 50 -18.49 -7.85 16.62
C PHE A 50 -18.94 -8.73 17.79
N TRP A 51 -19.57 -9.88 17.53
CA TRP A 51 -19.60 -10.95 18.53
C TRP A 51 -18.62 -12.05 18.14
N LEU A 52 -17.51 -12.13 18.86
CA LEU A 52 -16.53 -13.20 18.68
C LEU A 52 -17.23 -14.53 18.97
N ARG A 53 -17.16 -15.48 18.03
CA ARG A 53 -17.68 -16.83 18.26
C ARG A 53 -17.04 -17.41 19.52
N PRO A 54 -17.78 -18.13 20.39
CA PRO A 54 -17.25 -18.63 21.66
C PRO A 54 -16.01 -19.53 21.49
N ILE A 55 -15.85 -20.17 20.32
CA ILE A 55 -14.68 -20.99 19.97
C ILE A 55 -13.39 -20.16 19.88
N ILE A 56 -13.45 -18.91 19.43
CA ILE A 56 -12.28 -18.01 19.35
C ILE A 56 -12.10 -17.19 20.63
N ALA A 57 -13.10 -17.13 21.51
CA ALA A 57 -13.03 -16.38 22.76
C ALA A 57 -12.00 -16.98 23.75
N TYR A 58 -11.97 -18.31 23.89
CA TYR A 58 -11.06 -19.01 24.80
C TYR A 58 -9.57 -18.87 24.45
N PRO A 59 -9.12 -19.10 23.20
CA PRO A 59 -7.71 -18.92 22.85
C PRO A 59 -7.24 -17.46 22.99
N ILE A 60 -8.11 -16.49 22.70
CA ILE A 60 -7.82 -15.06 22.88
C ILE A 60 -7.63 -14.73 24.36
N ALA A 61 -8.54 -15.20 25.23
CA ALA A 61 -8.42 -15.00 26.67
C ALA A 61 -7.14 -15.64 27.24
N ALA A 62 -6.81 -16.85 26.80
CA ALA A 62 -5.57 -17.52 27.20
C ALA A 62 -4.32 -16.75 26.77
N SER A 63 -4.31 -16.16 25.57
CA SER A 63 -3.21 -15.32 25.09
C SER A 63 -3.00 -14.07 25.95
N ILE A 64 -4.08 -13.39 26.35
CA ILE A 64 -4.01 -12.21 27.23
C ILE A 64 -3.44 -12.59 28.60
N ILE A 65 -3.91 -13.69 29.19
CA ILE A 65 -3.43 -14.18 30.49
C ILE A 65 -1.95 -14.58 30.38
N LEU A 66 -1.54 -15.23 29.30
CA LEU A 66 -0.16 -15.60 29.04
C LEU A 66 0.75 -14.37 28.97
N ALA A 67 0.34 -13.32 28.24
CA ALA A 67 1.11 -12.07 28.14
C ALA A 67 1.28 -11.38 29.51
N ILE A 68 0.23 -11.38 30.35
CA ILE A 68 0.29 -10.83 31.71
C ILE A 68 1.21 -11.68 32.60
N ALA A 69 1.13 -13.01 32.50
CA ALA A 69 1.99 -13.92 33.25
C ALA A 69 3.47 -13.75 32.87
N ILE A 70 3.78 -13.62 31.58
CA ILE A 70 5.13 -13.33 31.08
C ILE A 70 5.62 -11.98 31.61
N THR A 71 4.76 -10.95 31.58
CA THR A 71 5.10 -9.61 32.09
C THR A 71 5.43 -9.65 33.58
N PHE A 72 4.67 -10.39 34.37
CA PHE A 72 4.91 -10.54 35.81
C PHE A 72 6.18 -11.38 36.08
N TRP A 73 6.39 -12.44 35.29
CA TRP A 73 7.58 -13.28 35.38
C TRP A 73 8.87 -12.50 35.07
N MET A 74 8.85 -11.66 34.03
CA MET A 74 9.97 -10.79 33.65
C MET A 74 10.27 -9.73 34.73
N LYS A 75 9.25 -9.29 35.47
CA LYS A 75 9.37 -8.36 36.60
C LYS A 75 9.95 -9.00 37.87
N ASN A 76 9.89 -10.33 38.01
CA ASN A 76 10.32 -11.04 39.23
C ASN A 76 11.83 -11.35 39.28
N ASN A 77 12.64 -10.78 38.38
CA ASN A 77 14.09 -10.79 38.56
C ASN A 77 14.44 -9.74 39.64
N PRO A 78 15.04 -10.13 40.79
CA PRO A 78 15.45 -9.18 41.81
C PRO A 78 16.74 -8.47 41.36
N SER A 79 16.65 -7.71 40.27
CA SER A 79 17.61 -6.66 39.98
C SER A 79 17.23 -5.52 40.91
N GLU A 80 18.08 -5.26 41.92
CA GLU A 80 17.89 -4.23 42.93
C GLU A 80 17.25 -2.96 42.35
N ILE A 81 16.00 -2.68 42.74
CA ILE A 81 15.44 -1.34 42.61
C ILE A 81 16.08 -0.49 43.71
N LYS A 82 17.29 0.02 43.45
CA LYS A 82 17.75 1.24 44.13
C LYS A 82 17.18 2.43 43.37
N ASN A 83 15.98 2.81 43.75
CA ASN A 83 15.48 4.15 43.50
C ASN A 83 16.35 5.14 44.26
N GLN A 84 17.36 5.71 43.60
CA GLN A 84 17.77 7.08 43.89
C GLN A 84 17.49 7.89 42.63
N MET A 85 16.29 8.49 42.64
CA MET A 85 15.97 9.67 41.88
C MET A 85 16.99 10.76 42.25
N SER A 86 18.05 10.86 41.47
CA SER A 86 18.80 12.11 41.32
C SER A 86 18.60 12.55 39.88
N ASN A 87 18.01 13.72 39.73
CA ASN A 87 17.76 14.35 38.44
C ASN A 87 19.10 14.63 37.76
N THR A 88 19.59 13.69 36.97
CA THR A 88 20.63 13.93 35.99
C THR A 88 20.28 13.08 34.80
N GLU A 89 19.88 13.77 33.73
CA GLU A 89 19.87 13.38 32.34
C GLU A 89 20.78 12.19 32.03
N ALA A 90 20.28 10.99 32.29
CA ALA A 90 20.93 9.77 31.85
C ALA A 90 20.53 9.61 30.39
N ILE A 91 21.25 10.34 29.53
CA ILE A 91 21.56 9.84 28.19
C ILE A 91 22.14 8.46 28.45
N LYS A 92 21.27 7.46 28.35
CA LYS A 92 21.63 6.05 28.42
C LYS A 92 22.41 5.83 27.15
N LEU A 93 23.71 6.13 27.22
CA LEU A 93 24.69 5.85 26.17
C LEU A 93 24.40 4.41 25.75
N ILE A 94 23.94 4.22 24.52
CA ILE A 94 23.57 2.92 24.00
C ILE A 94 24.82 2.05 24.15
N SER A 95 24.76 1.07 25.05
CA SER A 95 25.91 0.23 25.36
C SER A 95 26.34 -0.48 24.07
N PRO A 96 27.63 -0.50 23.71
CA PRO A 96 28.11 -1.21 22.53
C PRO A 96 27.74 -2.71 22.57
N ASP A 97 27.63 -3.28 23.76
CA ASP A 97 27.17 -4.64 24.03
C ASP A 97 25.73 -4.93 23.57
N LEU A 98 24.85 -3.91 23.58
CA LEU A 98 23.47 -4.05 23.06
C LEU A 98 23.43 -3.98 21.53
N LEU A 99 24.34 -3.21 20.91
CA LEU A 99 24.44 -3.07 19.45
C LEU A 99 25.00 -4.32 18.79
N GLU A 100 25.89 -5.05 19.46
CA GLU A 100 26.48 -6.28 18.93
C GLU A 100 25.49 -7.46 18.93
N SER A 101 24.50 -7.43 19.84
CA SER A 101 23.58 -8.55 20.07
C SER A 101 22.35 -8.59 19.16
N ASP A 102 21.93 -7.47 18.57
CA ASP A 102 20.71 -7.38 17.76
C ASP A 102 21.01 -6.82 16.37
N PHE A 103 20.96 -7.70 15.37
CA PHE A 103 21.18 -7.38 13.95
C PHE A 103 20.25 -6.26 13.45
N LEU A 104 19.02 -6.17 13.96
CA LEU A 104 18.08 -5.12 13.53
C LEU A 104 18.50 -3.75 14.07
N ILE A 105 19.03 -3.70 15.29
CA ILE A 105 19.53 -2.46 15.89
C ILE A 105 20.88 -2.07 15.25
N ALA A 106 21.76 -3.04 15.01
CA ALA A 106 23.01 -2.82 14.27
C ALA A 106 22.75 -2.28 12.84
N SER A 107 21.73 -2.81 12.15
CA SER A 107 21.31 -2.34 10.82
C SER A 107 20.78 -0.90 10.84
N LEU A 108 20.10 -0.50 11.92
CA LEU A 108 19.64 0.88 12.12
C LEU A 108 20.77 1.84 12.49
N MET A 109 21.87 1.34 13.06
CA MET A 109 23.03 2.13 13.49
C MET A 109 24.29 1.77 12.69
N VAL A 110 24.17 1.73 11.35
CA VAL A 110 25.35 1.76 10.49
C VAL A 110 26.06 3.11 10.69
N SER A 111 27.39 3.08 10.83
CA SER A 111 28.14 4.32 11.06
C SER A 111 28.12 5.21 9.82
N ASP A 112 28.11 6.54 10.00
CA ASP A 112 28.19 7.49 8.88
C ASP A 112 29.43 7.24 8.01
N SER A 113 30.54 6.81 8.61
CA SER A 113 31.77 6.45 7.89
C SER A 113 31.57 5.25 6.96
N GLU A 114 30.84 4.24 7.40
CA GLU A 114 30.56 3.03 6.62
C GLU A 114 29.53 3.31 5.53
N MET A 115 28.51 4.11 5.84
CA MET A 115 27.56 4.62 4.85
C MET A 115 28.26 5.43 3.76
N ASN A 116 29.20 6.30 4.13
CA ASN A 116 29.93 7.13 3.19
C ASN A 116 30.85 6.29 2.28
N ASP A 117 31.60 5.33 2.82
CA ASP A 117 32.44 4.43 2.02
C ASP A 117 31.59 3.58 1.04
N TYR A 118 30.40 3.13 1.48
CA TYR A 118 29.46 2.45 0.59
C TYR A 118 28.97 3.35 -0.55
N LEU A 119 28.53 4.58 -0.23
CA LEU A 119 28.05 5.53 -1.23
C LEU A 119 29.15 5.93 -2.21
N ASP A 120 30.37 6.17 -1.73
CA ASP A 120 31.52 6.50 -2.57
C ASP A 120 31.81 5.37 -3.56
N ARG A 121 31.86 4.12 -3.08
CA ARG A 121 32.05 2.94 -3.95
C ARG A 121 30.89 2.77 -4.94
N TYR A 122 29.67 3.01 -4.50
CA TYR A 122 28.47 2.90 -5.34
C TYR A 122 28.49 3.94 -6.45
N LEU A 123 28.82 5.20 -6.14
CA LEU A 123 28.92 6.29 -7.12
C LEU A 123 30.06 6.05 -8.10
N ILE A 124 31.25 5.68 -7.61
CA ILE A 124 32.38 5.36 -8.49
C ILE A 124 32.01 4.23 -9.45
N LYS A 125 31.41 3.14 -8.95
CA LYS A 125 31.08 1.98 -9.78
C LYS A 125 29.97 2.29 -10.79
N ASN A 126 28.81 2.71 -10.31
CA ASN A 126 27.59 2.76 -11.15
C ASN A 126 27.41 4.10 -11.86
N VAL A 127 28.10 5.16 -11.43
CA VAL A 127 28.04 6.47 -12.10
C VAL A 127 29.28 6.69 -12.94
N VAL A 128 30.47 6.64 -12.33
CA VAL A 128 31.72 6.97 -13.04
C VAL A 128 32.13 5.85 -13.99
N ILE A 129 32.40 4.65 -13.47
CA ILE A 129 32.93 3.54 -14.27
C ILE A 129 31.92 3.09 -15.33
N GLU A 130 30.64 3.02 -15.00
CA GLU A 130 29.60 2.62 -15.96
C GLU A 130 29.40 3.65 -17.09
N ALA A 131 29.45 4.96 -16.78
CA ALA A 131 29.42 6.00 -17.81
C ALA A 131 30.65 5.94 -18.72
N GLU A 132 31.85 5.77 -18.15
CA GLU A 132 33.10 5.61 -18.91
C GLU A 132 33.05 4.38 -19.83
N LEU A 133 32.55 3.25 -19.34
CA LEU A 133 32.35 2.04 -20.17
C LEU A 133 31.37 2.28 -21.31
N SER A 134 30.28 3.01 -21.06
CA SER A 134 29.32 3.39 -22.11
C SER A 134 29.95 4.32 -23.15
N GLU A 135 30.79 5.28 -22.73
CA GLU A 135 31.52 6.16 -23.64
C GLU A 135 32.51 5.36 -24.51
N GLN A 136 33.29 4.47 -23.90
CA GLN A 136 34.20 3.58 -24.63
C GLN A 136 33.47 2.69 -25.65
N GLN A 137 32.27 2.19 -25.30
CA GLN A 137 31.45 1.43 -26.23
C GLN A 137 30.99 2.27 -27.41
N LEU A 138 30.53 3.51 -27.15
CA LEU A 138 30.15 4.46 -28.21
C LEU A 138 31.34 4.78 -29.12
N GLU A 139 32.51 5.07 -28.54
CA GLU A 139 33.74 5.34 -29.27
C GLU A 139 34.13 4.14 -30.15
N ASN A 140 34.08 2.92 -29.61
CA ASN A 140 34.37 1.71 -30.38
C ASN A 140 33.40 1.53 -31.55
N ILE A 141 32.09 1.77 -31.35
CA ILE A 141 31.11 1.76 -32.45
C ILE A 141 31.46 2.81 -33.50
N PHE A 142 31.82 4.03 -33.08
CA PHE A 142 32.21 5.10 -33.99
C PHE A 142 33.47 4.74 -34.81
N ILE A 143 34.54 4.29 -34.15
CA ILE A 143 35.79 3.89 -34.81
C ILE A 143 35.55 2.74 -35.78
N ASN A 144 34.80 1.72 -35.38
CA ASN A 144 34.45 0.62 -36.29
C ASN A 144 33.63 1.11 -37.49
N SER A 145 32.69 2.03 -37.28
CA SER A 145 31.89 2.57 -38.38
C SER A 145 32.77 3.32 -39.39
N VAL A 146 33.64 4.21 -38.93
CA VAL A 146 34.53 5.01 -39.81
C VAL A 146 35.51 4.11 -40.55
N LEU A 147 36.18 3.17 -39.85
CA LEU A 147 37.17 2.29 -40.47
C LEU A 147 36.56 1.28 -41.44
N ILE A 148 35.38 0.73 -41.12
CA ILE A 148 34.67 -0.19 -42.03
C ILE A 148 34.19 0.57 -43.28
N GLU A 149 33.65 1.78 -43.11
CA GLU A 149 33.20 2.60 -44.24
C GLU A 149 34.36 2.99 -45.16
N ASP A 150 35.49 3.43 -44.62
CA ASP A 150 36.72 3.69 -45.40
C ASP A 150 37.27 2.41 -46.06
N SER A 151 37.20 1.26 -45.39
CA SER A 151 37.60 -0.03 -45.99
C SER A 151 36.70 -0.43 -47.15
N LEU A 152 35.38 -0.19 -47.06
CA LEU A 152 34.45 -0.46 -48.15
C LEU A 152 34.66 0.52 -49.30
N ILE A 153 34.88 1.81 -49.00
CA ILE A 153 35.23 2.84 -49.99
C ILE A 153 36.47 2.45 -50.78
N ASN A 154 37.53 1.97 -50.13
CA ASN A 154 38.71 1.49 -50.84
C ASN A 154 38.41 0.32 -51.78
N HIS A 155 37.51 -0.59 -51.40
CA HIS A 155 37.10 -1.70 -52.29
C HIS A 155 36.29 -1.21 -53.51
N TYR A 156 35.42 -0.22 -53.33
CA TYR A 156 34.69 0.40 -54.44
C TYR A 156 35.60 1.25 -55.33
N LEU A 157 36.56 1.97 -54.76
CA LEU A 157 37.55 2.75 -55.49
C LEU A 157 38.44 1.83 -56.32
N ASP A 158 39.03 0.78 -55.75
CA ASP A 158 39.87 -0.18 -56.50
C ASP A 158 39.09 -0.81 -57.66
N LYS A 159 37.85 -1.24 -57.43
CA LYS A 159 37.02 -1.82 -58.51
C LYS A 159 36.73 -0.79 -59.60
N SER A 160 36.33 0.44 -59.24
CA SER A 160 36.02 1.50 -60.21
C SER A 160 37.24 1.99 -60.99
N LEU A 161 38.43 1.96 -60.38
CA LEU A 161 39.69 2.34 -61.01
C LEU A 161 40.18 1.22 -61.93
N ILE A 162 40.13 -0.04 -61.50
CA ILE A 162 40.48 -1.18 -62.35
C ILE A 162 39.53 -1.28 -63.55
N GLU A 163 38.22 -1.10 -63.34
CA GLU A 163 37.21 -1.18 -64.41
C GLU A 163 37.34 -0.04 -65.43
N ASN A 164 37.78 1.16 -65.03
CA ASN A 164 38.02 2.27 -65.96
C ASN A 164 39.41 2.24 -66.62
N ILE A 165 40.40 1.53 -66.06
CA ILE A 165 41.75 1.41 -66.65
C ILE A 165 41.86 0.24 -67.62
N VAL A 166 41.05 -0.82 -67.46
CA VAL A 166 41.06 -2.03 -68.31
C VAL A 166 40.11 -1.91 -69.53
N LEU A 167 39.57 -0.72 -69.80
CA LEU A 167 38.81 -0.42 -71.02
C LEU A 167 39.67 0.29 -72.08
#